data_AF-A0A6N9V9B6-F1
#
_entry.id   AF-A0A6N9V9B6-F1
#
_cell.length_a   1.000
_cell.length_b   1.000
_cell.length_c   1.000
_cell.angle_alpha   90.00
_cell.angle_beta   90.00
_cell.angle_gamma   90.00
#
_symmetry.space_group_name_H-M   'P 1'
#
loop_
_entity.id
_entity.type
_entity.pdbx_description
1 polymer ?
#
loop_
_entity_poly.entity_id
_entity_poly.type
_entity_poly.pdbx_seq_one_letter_code
_entity_poly.pdbx_strand_id
1 'polypeptide(L)'
;IAEERSRLAHELHDAVSQKLFSLRLTAQAATALVDRDPVRAKEELHQVAALAAEAAEELRAAVVELRPAALDEDGLVATLRTQVQVLDRAHAARVTFTATGVR
;
A
#
# COMPACT_ATOMS: atom_id res chain seq x y z
N ILE A 1 -13.90 11.91 -15.53
CA ILE A 1 -13.92 11.15 -14.25
C ILE A 1 -12.90 10.01 -14.26
N ALA A 2 -12.84 9.16 -15.30
CA ALA A 2 -11.86 8.06 -15.38
C ALA A 2 -10.38 8.53 -15.45
N GLU A 3 -10.07 9.57 -16.23
CA GLU A 3 -8.70 10.15 -16.29
C GLU A 3 -8.26 10.76 -14.95
N GLU A 4 -9.17 11.47 -14.28
CA GLU A 4 -8.94 12.06 -12.95
C GLU A 4 -8.57 10.98 -11.92
N ARG A 5 -9.29 9.85 -11.93
CA ARG A 5 -9.00 8.70 -11.07
C ARG A 5 -7.69 8.00 -11.44
N SER A 6 -7.38 7.87 -12.72
CA SER A 6 -6.10 7.30 -13.18
C SER A 6 -4.91 8.15 -12.74
N ARG A 7 -5.05 9.48 -12.79
CA ARG A 7 -4.05 10.41 -12.29
C ARG A 7 -3.89 10.31 -10.77
N LEU A 8 -4.99 10.26 -10.03
CA LEU A 8 -4.98 10.03 -8.57
C LEU A 8 -4.28 8.71 -8.20
N ALA A 9 -4.52 7.64 -8.95
CA ALA A 9 -3.87 6.35 -8.71
C ALA A 9 -2.34 6.41 -8.94
N HIS A 10 -1.88 7.16 -9.94
CA HIS A 10 -0.46 7.37 -10.21
C HIS A 10 0.20 8.26 -9.14
N GLU A 11 -0.42 9.39 -8.80
CA GLU A 11 0.07 10.31 -7.75
C GLU A 11 0.20 9.57 -6.41
N LEU A 12 -0.75 8.67 -6.11
CA LEU A 12 -0.67 7.83 -4.93
C LEU A 12 0.46 6.80 -5.01
N HIS A 13 0.61 6.12 -6.15
CA HIS A 13 1.67 5.14 -6.34
C HIS A 13 3.06 5.78 -6.15
N ASP A 14 3.24 7.00 -6.66
CA ASP A 14 4.46 7.77 -6.51
C ASP A 14 4.70 8.16 -5.04
N ALA A 15 3.68 8.66 -4.35
CA ALA A 15 3.76 9.03 -2.93
C ALA A 15 4.12 7.82 -2.04
N VAL A 16 3.48 6.67 -2.25
CA VAL A 16 3.79 5.42 -1.53
C VAL A 16 5.21 4.95 -1.82
N SER A 17 5.65 5.01 -3.07
CA SER A 17 7.01 4.62 -3.48
C SER A 17 8.08 5.49 -2.83
N GLN A 18 7.85 6.80 -2.72
CA GLN A 18 8.74 7.72 -2.00
C GLN A 18 8.83 7.38 -0.51
N LYS A 19 7.71 7.08 0.14
CA LYS A 19 7.72 6.71 1.57
C LYS A 19 8.42 5.39 1.83
N LEU A 20 8.23 4.39 0.97
CA LEU A 20 8.97 3.11 1.04
C LEU A 20 10.48 3.31 0.84
N PHE A 21 10.88 4.22 -0.05
CA PHE A 21 12.29 4.57 -0.23
C PHE A 21 12.89 5.19 1.05
N SER A 22 12.19 6.16 1.64
CA SER A 22 12.60 6.79 2.91
C SER A 22 12.71 5.77 4.05
N LEU A 23 11.71 4.91 4.20
CA LEU A 23 11.74 3.80 5.16
C LEU A 23 13.00 2.93 5.03
N ARG A 24 13.34 2.56 3.80
CA ARG A 24 14.52 1.73 3.52
C ARG A 24 15.81 2.46 3.92
N LEU A 25 15.94 3.74 3.58
CA LEU A 25 17.13 4.52 3.90
C LEU A 25 17.30 4.71 5.41
N THR A 26 16.22 5.04 6.13
CA THR A 26 16.24 5.19 7.59
C THR A 26 16.57 3.87 8.29
N ALA A 27 16.04 2.74 7.81
CA ALA A 27 16.41 1.42 8.35
C ALA A 27 17.89 1.06 8.10
N GLN A 28 18.45 1.45 6.95
CA GLN A 28 19.88 1.29 6.66
C GLN A 28 20.74 2.15 7.58
N ALA A 29 20.32 3.40 7.86
CA ALA A 29 21.00 4.27 8.82
C ALA A 29 20.99 3.69 10.23
N ALA A 30 19.84 3.17 10.69
CA ALA A 30 19.73 2.48 11.98
C ALA A 30 20.70 1.29 12.07
N THR A 31 20.76 0.48 11.01
CA THR A 31 21.67 -0.68 10.94
C THR A 31 23.13 -0.27 11.04
N ALA A 32 23.53 0.81 10.37
CA ALA A 32 24.90 1.32 10.43
C ALA A 32 25.28 1.92 11.80
N LEU A 33 24.28 2.32 12.60
CA LEU A 33 24.48 2.93 13.91
C LEU A 33 24.41 1.92 15.06
N VAL A 34 23.85 0.73 14.87
CA VAL A 34 23.48 -0.18 15.97
C VAL A 34 24.64 -0.52 16.92
N ASP A 35 25.85 -0.69 16.40
CA ASP A 35 27.04 -1.02 17.20
C ASP A 35 27.79 0.21 17.72
N ARG A 36 27.68 1.35 17.02
CA ARG A 36 28.46 2.57 17.31
C ARG A 36 27.71 3.57 18.18
N ASP A 37 26.41 3.68 17.97
CA ASP A 37 25.51 4.61 18.64
C ASP A 37 24.09 4.01 18.73
N PRO A 38 23.87 3.09 19.67
CA PRO A 38 22.60 2.37 19.81
C PRO A 38 21.44 3.28 20.20
N VAL A 39 21.71 4.44 20.83
CA VAL A 39 20.67 5.43 21.16
C VAL A 39 20.13 6.05 19.87
N ARG A 40 21.03 6.55 19.01
CA ARG A 40 20.60 7.09 17.70
C ARG A 40 20.01 6.02 16.80
N ALA A 41 20.53 4.79 16.81
CA ALA A 41 19.93 3.69 16.06
C ALA A 41 18.47 3.44 16.48
N LYS A 42 18.17 3.54 17.78
CA LYS A 42 16.80 3.41 18.30
C LYS A 42 15.90 4.57 17.86
N GLU A 43 16.42 5.79 17.79
CA GLU A 43 15.68 6.95 17.26
C GLU A 43 15.32 6.75 15.78
N GLU A 44 16.28 6.31 14.96
CA GLU A 44 16.04 5.99 13.55
C GLU A 44 14.99 4.88 13.39
N LEU A 45 15.01 3.85 14.25
CA LEU A 45 13.97 2.80 14.25
C LEU A 45 12.58 3.32 14.65
N HIS A 46 12.49 4.27 15.57
CA HIS A 46 11.21 4.93 15.87
C HIS A 46 10.72 5.73 14.65
N GLN A 47 11.63 6.37 13.93
CA GLN A 47 11.28 7.10 12.71
C GLN A 47 10.82 6.16 11.58
N VAL A 48 11.43 4.98 11.44
CA VAL A 48 10.94 3.91 10.58
C VAL A 48 9.50 3.53 10.96
N ALA A 49 9.21 3.29 12.24
CA ALA A 49 7.87 2.92 12.68
C ALA A 49 6.83 4.01 12.37
N ALA A 50 7.18 5.28 12.57
CA ALA A 50 6.31 6.42 12.24
C ALA A 50 6.02 6.51 10.74
N LEU A 51 7.06 6.46 9.90
CA LEU A 51 6.92 6.50 8.43
C LEU A 51 6.08 5.33 7.90
N ALA A 52 6.21 4.15 8.51
CA ALA A 52 5.42 2.97 8.15
C ALA A 52 3.93 3.14 8.50
N ALA A 53 3.63 3.72 9.67
CA ALA A 53 2.26 4.00 10.07
C ALA A 53 1.59 5.03 9.13
N GLU A 54 2.30 6.11 8.80
CA GLU A 54 1.81 7.12 7.86
C GLU A 54 1.54 6.53 6.47
N ALA A 55 2.49 5.75 5.93
CA ALA A 55 2.33 5.11 4.62
C ALA A 55 1.13 4.14 4.60
N ALA A 56 0.89 3.42 5.70
CA ALA A 56 -0.25 2.51 5.80
C ALA A 56 -1.60 3.26 5.82
N GLU A 57 -1.69 4.40 6.50
CA GLU A 57 -2.91 5.21 6.53
C GLU A 57 -3.19 5.89 5.19
N GLU A 58 -2.17 6.41 4.51
CA GLU A 58 -2.31 6.96 3.16
C GLU A 58 -2.77 5.90 2.16
N LEU A 59 -2.20 4.69 2.23
CA LEU A 59 -2.60 3.58 1.37
C LEU A 59 -4.06 3.17 1.65
N ARG A 60 -4.48 3.13 2.93
CA ARG A 60 -5.89 2.88 3.30
C ARG A 60 -6.82 3.93 2.75
N ALA A 61 -6.51 5.21 2.95
CA ALA A 61 -7.32 6.32 2.46
C ALA A 61 -7.50 6.22 0.95
N ALA A 62 -6.42 5.92 0.23
CA ALA A 62 -6.48 5.78 -1.21
C ALA A 62 -7.27 4.56 -1.69
N VAL A 63 -7.15 3.41 -1.03
CA VAL A 63 -7.98 2.25 -1.34
C VAL A 63 -9.46 2.57 -1.14
N VAL A 64 -9.79 3.38 -0.13
CA VAL A 64 -11.16 3.87 0.11
C VAL A 64 -11.60 4.88 -0.96
N GLU A 65 -10.76 5.81 -1.38
CA GLU A 65 -11.09 6.79 -2.43
C GLU A 65 -11.16 6.16 -3.83
N LEU A 66 -10.35 5.13 -4.06
CA LEU A 66 -10.39 4.31 -5.27
C LEU A 66 -11.54 3.29 -5.27
N ARG A 67 -12.45 3.32 -4.28
CA ARG A 67 -13.64 2.44 -4.23
C ARG A 67 -14.24 2.36 -5.64
N PRO A 68 -14.27 1.16 -6.25
CA PRO A 68 -14.47 1.06 -7.69
C PRO A 68 -15.87 1.55 -8.02
N ALA A 69 -16.01 2.44 -9.02
CA ALA A 69 -17.31 2.71 -9.64
C ALA A 69 -17.94 1.40 -10.15
N ALA A 70 -17.10 0.41 -10.50
CA ALA A 70 -17.48 -0.97 -10.78
C ALA A 70 -18.24 -1.67 -9.62
N LEU A 71 -18.12 -1.25 -8.35
CA LEU A 71 -18.94 -1.84 -7.29
C LEU A 71 -20.41 -1.46 -7.48
N ASP A 72 -20.65 -0.23 -7.94
CA ASP A 72 -21.98 0.33 -8.19
C ASP A 72 -22.48 -0.04 -9.61
N GLU A 73 -21.59 -0.20 -10.60
CA GLU A 73 -21.91 -0.53 -12.01
C GLU A 73 -21.86 -2.04 -12.32
N ASP A 74 -20.80 -2.74 -11.92
CA ASP A 74 -20.52 -4.15 -12.25
C ASP A 74 -20.84 -5.13 -11.09
N GLY A 75 -21.12 -4.59 -9.90
CA GLY A 75 -21.46 -5.33 -8.71
C GLY A 75 -20.27 -5.92 -7.93
N LEU A 76 -20.57 -6.40 -6.72
CA LEU A 76 -19.59 -6.86 -5.73
C LEU A 76 -18.68 -7.99 -6.25
N VAL A 77 -19.25 -8.97 -6.96
CA VAL A 77 -18.50 -10.14 -7.43
C VAL A 77 -17.49 -9.77 -8.52
N ALA A 78 -17.88 -8.94 -9.50
CA ALA A 78 -17.00 -8.51 -10.56
C ALA A 78 -15.86 -7.64 -10.01
N THR A 79 -16.21 -6.73 -9.09
CA THR A 79 -15.24 -5.85 -8.45
C THR A 79 -14.21 -6.61 -7.62
N LEU A 80 -14.64 -7.54 -6.77
CA LEU A 80 -13.72 -8.36 -5.97
C LEU A 80 -12.81 -9.23 -6.85
N ARG A 81 -13.31 -9.73 -7.98
CA ARG A 81 -12.50 -10.49 -8.94
C ARG A 81 -11.39 -9.63 -9.55
N THR A 82 -11.72 -8.42 -10.00
CA THR A 82 -10.73 -7.48 -10.54
C THR A 82 -9.68 -7.12 -9.49
N GLN A 83 -10.10 -6.86 -8.26
CA GLN A 83 -9.17 -6.46 -7.20
C GLN A 83 -8.24 -7.60 -6.77
N VAL A 84 -8.73 -8.85 -6.74
CA VAL A 84 -7.88 -10.01 -6.50
C VAL A 84 -6.87 -10.23 -7.62
N GLN A 85 -7.22 -9.97 -8.88
CA GLN A 85 -6.26 -10.03 -9.99
C GLN A 85 -5.13 -8.99 -9.87
N VAL A 86 -5.45 -7.79 -9.39
CA VAL A 86 -4.42 -6.75 -9.12
C VAL A 86 -3.50 -7.20 -7.99
N LEU A 87 -4.05 -7.73 -6.89
CA LEU A 87 -3.28 -8.21 -5.74
C LEU A 87 -2.40 -9.42 -6.09
N ASP A 88 -2.90 -10.37 -6.86
CA ASP A 88 -2.13 -11.55 -7.32
C ASP A 88 -0.92 -11.14 -8.19
N ARG A 89 -1.04 -10.06 -8.98
CA ARG A 89 0.08 -9.52 -9.77
C ARG A 89 1.08 -8.71 -8.94
N ALA A 90 0.63 -8.07 -7.87
CA ALA A 90 1.45 -7.17 -7.06
C ALA A 90 2.26 -7.88 -5.96
N HIS A 91 1.95 -9.14 -5.65
CA HIS A 91 2.55 -9.87 -4.53
C HIS A 91 3.07 -11.25 -4.94
N ALA A 92 4.10 -11.74 -4.24
CA ALA A 92 4.66 -13.08 -4.47
C ALA A 92 3.73 -14.21 -3.98
N ALA A 93 2.81 -13.90 -3.06
CA ALA A 93 1.80 -14.84 -2.60
C ALA A 93 0.68 -14.96 -3.64
N ARG A 94 0.30 -16.19 -4.00
CA ARG A 94 -0.80 -16.45 -4.92
C ARG A 94 -2.13 -16.10 -4.26
N VAL A 95 -2.89 -15.20 -4.88
CA VAL A 95 -4.20 -14.76 -4.38
C VAL A 95 -5.28 -15.23 -5.34
N THR A 96 -6.29 -15.92 -4.84
CA THR A 96 -7.41 -16.42 -5.66
C THR A 96 -8.75 -16.03 -5.04
N PHE A 97 -9.76 -15.83 -5.88
CA PHE A 97 -11.11 -15.45 -5.48
C PHE A 97 -12.14 -16.45 -6.00
N THR A 98 -12.98 -16.95 -5.10
CA THR A 98 -14.15 -17.77 -5.44
C THR A 98 -15.40 -17.11 -4.86
N ALA A 99 -16.47 -17.13 -5.65
CA ALA A 99 -17.78 -16.61 -5.25
C ALA A 99 -18.82 -17.69 -5.49
N THR A 100 -19.59 -18.00 -4.45
CA THR A 100 -20.65 -19.02 -4.48
C THR A 100 -21.97 -18.30 -4.24
N GLY A 101 -22.83 -18.26 -5.26
CA GLY A 101 -24.18 -17.73 -5.10
C GLY A 101 -25.07 -18.74 -4.38
N VAL A 102 -25.82 -18.30 -3.37
CA VAL A 102 -26.94 -19.06 -2.83
C VAL A 102 -28.19 -18.60 -3.59
N ARG A 103 -28.88 -19.55 -4.21
CA ARG A 103 -30.17 -19.30 -4.88
C ARG A 103 -31.27 -19.05 -3.86
#